data_AF-A0A1G2QAG7-F1
#
_entry.id   AF-A0A1G2QAG7-F1
#
_cell.length_a   1.000
_cell.length_b   1.000
_cell.length_c   1.000
_cell.angle_alpha   90.00
_cell.angle_beta   90.00
_cell.angle_gamma   90.00
#
_symmetry.space_group_name_H-M   'P 1'
#
loop_
_entity.id
_entity.type
_entity.pdbx_description
1 polymer ?
#
loop_
_entity_poly.entity_id
_entity_poly.type
_entity_poly.pdbx_seq_one_letter_code
_entity_poly.pdbx_strand_id
1 'polypeptide(L)' 'MIKWIIIIVIIVLALSYWQIDLRGIVESEAGQANFNFVKEILVNAWQTYIVPAWEFVKALIFDNLARIWPN' A
#
# COMPACT_ATOMS: atom_id res chain seq x y z
N MET A 1 -6.14 1.12 -11.20
CA MET A 1 -5.55 0.67 -9.92
C MET A 1 -6.27 -0.55 -9.34
N ILE A 2 -7.61 -0.53 -9.21
CA ILE A 2 -8.39 -1.67 -8.69
C ILE A 2 -8.15 -3.00 -9.44
N LYS A 3 -7.96 -2.94 -10.76
CA LYS A 3 -7.72 -4.12 -11.63
C LYS A 3 -6.45 -4.89 -11.23
N TRP A 4 -5.40 -4.17 -10.81
CA TRP A 4 -4.14 -4.78 -10.39
C TRP A 4 -4.25 -5.49 -9.04
N ILE A 5 -5.02 -4.92 -8.11
CA ILE A 5 -5.31 -5.55 -6.81
C ILE A 5 -6.06 -6.85 -7.02
N ILE A 6 -7.09 -6.85 -7.89
CA ILE A 6 -7.86 -8.05 -8.24
C ILE A 6 -6.96 -9.13 -8.85
N ILE A 7 -6.05 -8.75 -9.75
CA ILE A 7 -5.08 -9.67 -10.37
C ILE A 7 -4.18 -10.31 -9.31
N ILE A 8 -3.65 -9.53 -8.36
CA ILE A 8 -2.78 -10.04 -7.29
C ILE A 8 -3.54 -11.06 -6.42
N VAL A 9 -4.79 -10.76 -6.05
CA VAL A 9 -5.63 -11.69 -5.27
C VAL A 9 -5.88 -12.99 -6.02
N ILE A 10 -6.20 -12.92 -7.33
CA ILE A 10 -6.41 -14.11 -8.17
C ILE A 10 -5.13 -14.96 -8.25
N ILE A 11 -3.97 -14.34 -8.41
CA ILE A 11 -2.68 -15.06 -8.45
C ILE A 11 -2.42 -15.76 -7.12
N VAL A 12 -2.63 -15.09 -5.98
CA VAL A 12 -2.47 -15.69 -4.64
C VAL A 12 -3.41 -16.90 -4.45
N LEU A 13 -4.67 -16.78 -4.88
CA LEU A 13 -5.63 -17.88 -4.81
C LEU A 13 -5.26 -19.05 -5.73
N ALA A 14 -4.78 -18.77 -6.95
CA ALA A 14 -4.34 -19.80 -7.89
C ALA A 14 -3.10 -20.55 -7.38
N LEU A 15 -2.12 -19.82 -6.82
CA LEU A 15 -0.93 -20.41 -6.20
C LEU A 15 -1.31 -21.28 -4.98
N SER A 16 -2.28 -20.83 -4.17
CA SER A 16 -2.80 -21.61 -3.05
C SER A 16 -3.56 -22.86 -3.51
N TYR A 17 -4.32 -22.80 -4.60
CA TYR A 17 -5.01 -23.97 -5.18
C TYR A 17 -4.01 -25.05 -5.65
N TRP A 18 -2.85 -24.64 -6.17
CA TRP A 18 -1.76 -25.55 -6.54
C TRP A 18 -0.88 -26.01 -5.36
N GLN A 19 -1.32 -25.81 -4.12
CA GLN A 19 -0.59 -26.17 -2.90
C GLN A 19 0.83 -25.62 -2.82
N ILE A 20 1.10 -24.50 -3.48
CA ILE A 20 2.36 -23.80 -3.31
C ILE A 20 2.36 -23.22 -1.90
N ASP A 21 3.36 -23.57 -1.10
CA ASP A 21 3.51 -23.09 0.26
C ASP A 21 3.94 -21.61 0.27
N LEU A 22 2.96 -20.74 0.09
CA LEU A 22 3.12 -19.30 0.15
C LEU A 22 3.65 -18.85 1.51
N ARG A 23 3.29 -19.56 2.59
CA ARG A 23 3.81 -19.27 3.92
C ARG A 23 5.31 -19.57 3.97
N GLY A 24 5.75 -20.73 3.50
CA GLY A 24 7.16 -21.08 3.40
C GLY A 24 7.96 -20.10 2.55
N ILE A 25 7.39 -19.61 1.46
CA ILE A 25 8.02 -18.57 0.63
C ILE A 25 8.15 -17.25 1.40
N VAL A 26 7.10 -16.80 2.08
CA VAL A 26 7.11 -15.55 2.86
C VAL A 26 8.03 -15.65 4.09
N GLU A 27 8.09 -16.82 4.72
CA GLU A 27 8.90 -17.06 5.92
C GLU A 27 10.37 -17.35 5.58
N SER A 28 10.68 -17.72 4.33
CA SER A 28 12.07 -17.93 3.87
C SER A 28 12.93 -16.68 4.02
N GLU A 29 14.23 -16.86 4.25
CA GLU A 29 15.19 -15.73 4.38
C GLU A 29 15.15 -14.82 3.14
N ALA A 30 15.12 -15.41 1.94
CA ALA A 30 15.03 -14.66 0.69
C ALA A 30 13.67 -13.94 0.55
N GLY A 31 12.58 -14.57 0.95
CA GLY A 31 11.24 -13.97 0.93
C GLY A 31 11.13 -12.79 1.89
N GLN A 32 11.61 -12.94 3.12
CA GLN A 32 11.63 -11.87 4.10
C GLN A 32 12.53 -10.70 3.68
N ALA A 33 13.72 -10.98 3.12
CA ALA A 33 14.61 -9.95 2.60
C ALA A 33 13.96 -9.13 1.46
N ASN A 34 13.34 -9.82 0.50
CA ASN A 34 12.64 -9.16 -0.62
C ASN A 34 11.40 -8.40 -0.16
N PHE A 35 10.62 -8.98 0.76
CA PHE A 35 9.43 -8.33 1.30
C PHE A 35 9.78 -7.07 2.09
N ASN A 36 10.82 -7.12 2.92
CA ASN A 36 11.30 -5.97 3.66
C ASN A 36 11.80 -4.86 2.73
N PHE A 37 12.56 -5.20 1.69
CA PHE A 37 13.00 -4.24 0.69
C PHE A 37 11.81 -3.53 0.00
N VAL A 38 10.82 -4.28 -0.46
CA VAL A 38 9.62 -3.71 -1.10
C VAL A 38 8.82 -2.87 -0.11
N LYS A 39 8.68 -3.33 1.14
CA LYS A 39 8.01 -2.60 2.21
C LYS A 39 8.70 -1.27 2.49
N GLU A 40 10.02 -1.23 2.57
CA GLU A 40 10.79 -0.01 2.79
C GLU A 40 10.59 0.98 1.64
N ILE A 41 10.62 0.53 0.38
CA ILE A 41 10.33 1.38 -0.77
C ILE A 41 8.92 1.97 -0.66
N LEU A 42 7.92 1.15 -0.33
CA LEU A 42 6.54 1.59 -0.20
C LEU A 42 6.36 2.59 0.95
N VAL A 43 6.96 2.32 2.11
CA VAL A 43 6.91 3.22 3.27
C VAL A 43 7.59 4.55 2.94
N ASN A 44 8.78 4.51 2.33
CA ASN A 44 9.48 5.73 1.92
C ASN A 44 8.66 6.52 0.89
N ALA A 45 8.14 5.87 -0.16
CA ALA A 45 7.30 6.54 -1.14
C ALA A 45 6.03 7.14 -0.51
N TRP A 46 5.41 6.43 0.42
CA TRP A 46 4.24 6.92 1.15
C TRP A 46 4.57 8.15 1.98
N GLN A 47 5.63 8.10 2.78
CA GLN A 47 6.03 9.21 3.65
C GLN A 47 6.55 10.42 2.86
N THR A 48 7.28 10.20 1.77
CA THR A 48 7.88 11.28 0.99
C THR A 48 6.87 11.97 0.07
N TYR A 49 5.94 11.23 -0.53
CA TYR A 49 5.07 11.79 -1.57
C TYR A 49 3.61 11.83 -1.16
N ILE A 50 3.09 10.74 -0.60
CA ILE A 50 1.65 10.63 -0.35
C ILE A 50 1.23 11.45 0.86
N VAL A 51 1.99 11.37 1.97
CA VAL A 51 1.67 12.13 3.20
C VAL A 51 1.71 13.64 2.94
N PRO A 52 2.76 14.23 2.33
CA PRO A 52 2.77 15.68 2.08
C PRO A 52 1.69 16.12 1.10
N ALA A 53 1.42 15.33 0.06
CA ALA A 53 0.34 15.63 -0.86
C ALA A 53 -1.03 15.60 -0.17
N TRP A 54 -1.25 14.63 0.73
CA TRP A 54 -2.47 14.53 1.51
C TRP A 54 -2.64 15.70 2.47
N GLU A 55 -1.60 16.08 3.21
CA GLU A 55 -1.64 17.24 4.10
C GLU A 55 -1.91 18.54 3.32
N PHE A 56 -1.33 18.69 2.14
CA PHE A 56 -1.62 19.82 1.25
C PHE A 56 -3.09 19.85 0.81
N VAL A 57 -3.63 18.71 0.35
CA VAL A 57 -5.05 18.57 -0.03
C VAL A 57 -5.94 18.86 1.16
N LYS A 58 -5.56 18.37 2.34
CA LYS A 58 -6.31 18.54 3.58
C LYS A 58 -6.42 20.02 3.95
N ALA A 59 -5.29 20.74 3.94
CA ALA A 59 -5.24 22.17 4.20
C ALA A 59 -6.01 22.98 3.15
N LEU A 60 -5.87 22.61 1.86
CA LEU A 60 -6.53 23.33 0.78
C LEU A 60 -8.06 23.19 0.84
N ILE A 61 -8.56 21.99 1.14
CA ILE A 61 -9.99 21.69 1.08
C ILE A 61 -10.65 21.89 2.44
N PHE A 62 -10.20 21.19 3.48
CA PHE A 62 -10.91 21.15 4.75
C PHE A 62 -10.70 22.42 5.59
N ASP A 63 -9.47 22.95 5.64
CA ASP A 63 -9.21 24.14 6.45
C ASP A 63 -9.83 25.40 5.81
N ASN A 64 -9.81 25.51 4.48
CA ASN A 64 -10.52 26.60 3.79
C ASN A 64 -12.04 26.47 3.90
N LEU A 65 -12.61 25.27 3.76
CA LEU A 65 -14.05 25.07 3.93
C LEU A 65 -14.49 25.42 5.36
N ALA A 66 -13.74 25.00 6.38
CA ALA A 66 -14.02 25.33 7.78
C ALA A 66 -13.98 26.84 8.05
N ARG A 67 -13.16 27.59 7.31
CA ARG A 67 -13.08 29.05 7.42
C ARG A 67 -14.25 29.78 6.75
N ILE A 68 -14.86 29.20 5.71
CA ILE A 68 -15.96 29.81 4.95
C ILE A 68 -17.33 29.47 5.55
N TRP A 69 -17.47 28.30 6.18
CA TRP A 69 -18.68 27.90 6.91
C TRP A 69 -18.32 27.45 8.34
N PRO A 70 -18.00 28.39 9.24
CA PRO A 70 -17.84 28.07 10.65
C PRO A 70 -19.22 27.76 11.25
N ASN A 71 -19.37 26.58 11.87
CA ASN A 71 -20.57 26.23 12.63
C ASN A 71 -20.72 27.11 13.87
#